data_AF-A0A7J8P8C4-F1
#
_entry.id   AF-A0A7J8P8C4-F1
#
_cell.length_a   1.000
_cell.length_b   1.000
_cell.length_c   1.000
_cell.angle_alpha   90.00
_cell.angle_beta   90.00
_cell.angle_gamma   90.00
#
_symmetry.space_group_name_H-M   'P 1'
#
loop_
_entity.id
_entity.type
_entity.pdbx_description
1 polymer ?
#
loop_
_entity_poly.entity_id
_entity_poly.type
_entity_poly.pdbx_seq_one_letter_code
_entity_poly.pdbx_strand_id
1 'polypeptide(L)'
;MNSTENGERTVLATFTSVFQGVADELIPLMQERFPELGLLREDYIEMTWIESILFWNQLSNETSEILLDRSNRNSLVPLSYKSKSDYVRKPMPEIALQGLWSRLLKVNETSTAIVNIISYGGKMDEIPETETPFPHRKGTLYKINYNIVWQEEENSNPQRYISWMRTLYSYMGPFVSKSPRAAYVNYRDLDIGRNNDDGKTSYKQASVWGRKYFKNNFDRLVYVKTKIDPENFFKHEQSIPPRFH
;
A
#
# COMPACT_ATOMS: atom_id res chain seq x y z
N MET A 1 -7.11 -9.00 19.38
CA MET A 1 -8.36 -8.22 19.46
C MET A 1 -8.37 -7.56 20.82
N ASN A 2 -8.30 -6.23 20.90
CA ASN A 2 -8.50 -5.55 22.17
C ASN A 2 -9.90 -4.98 22.18
N SER A 3 -10.73 -5.54 23.06
CA SER A 3 -12.05 -5.03 23.38
C SER A 3 -11.94 -3.69 24.10
N THR A 4 -12.91 -2.80 23.91
CA THR A 4 -13.13 -1.69 24.86
C THR A 4 -13.45 -2.24 26.26
N GLU A 5 -13.46 -1.39 27.29
CA GLU A 5 -13.85 -1.76 28.67
C GLU A 5 -15.20 -2.51 28.76
N ASN A 6 -16.04 -2.44 27.72
CA ASN A 6 -17.33 -3.11 27.61
C ASN A 6 -17.35 -4.36 26.72
N GLY A 7 -16.22 -4.85 26.22
CA GLY A 7 -16.19 -6.06 25.36
C GLY A 7 -16.47 -5.79 23.87
N GLU A 8 -16.74 -4.55 23.46
CA GLU A 8 -17.06 -4.24 22.07
C GLU A 8 -15.81 -4.20 21.18
N ARG A 9 -15.92 -4.80 19.98
CA ARG A 9 -14.85 -4.78 18.98
C ARG A 9 -14.70 -3.39 18.39
N THR A 10 -13.47 -2.88 18.37
CA THR A 10 -13.13 -1.59 17.76
C THR A 10 -11.96 -1.73 16.77
N VAL A 11 -11.67 -0.67 16.01
CA VAL A 11 -10.47 -0.59 15.15
C VAL A 11 -9.31 -0.05 15.97
N LEU A 12 -8.15 -0.68 15.88
CA LEU A 12 -6.92 -0.18 16.44
C LEU A 12 -6.23 0.74 15.42
N ALA A 13 -5.98 1.99 15.81
CA ALA A 13 -5.14 2.90 15.04
C ALA A 13 -3.77 3.00 15.71
N THR A 14 -2.72 2.69 14.95
CA THR A 14 -1.33 2.78 15.42
C THR A 14 -0.60 3.84 14.59
N PHE A 15 0.08 4.76 15.27
CA PHE A 15 0.93 5.77 14.65
C PHE A 15 2.38 5.41 14.94
N THR A 16 3.15 5.15 13.89
CA THR A 16 4.57 4.82 14.00
C THR A 16 5.34 5.69 13.03
N SER A 17 6.44 6.27 13.50
CA SER A 17 7.26 7.19 12.71
C SER A 17 8.73 6.87 12.88
N VAL A 18 9.54 7.35 11.93
CA VAL A 18 11.00 7.34 12.01
C VAL A 18 11.46 8.77 11.83
N PHE A 19 12.30 9.23 12.75
CA PHE A 19 12.93 10.53 12.69
C PHE A 19 14.45 10.35 12.62
N GLN A 20 15.09 11.08 11.69
CA GLN A 20 16.53 11.05 11.52
C GLN A 20 17.16 12.13 12.40
N GLY A 21 17.23 11.86 13.70
CA GLY A 21 17.73 12.77 14.72
C GLY A 21 17.48 12.20 16.10
N VAL A 22 17.57 13.04 17.13
CA VAL A 22 17.37 12.65 18.53
C VAL A 22 15.97 13.03 19.02
N ALA A 23 15.51 12.40 20.09
CA ALA A 23 14.19 12.62 20.69
C ALA A 23 14.01 14.08 21.12
N ASP A 24 15.05 14.71 21.67
CA ASP A 24 15.00 16.12 22.11
C ASP A 24 14.77 17.11 20.95
N GLU A 25 15.07 16.73 19.71
CA GLU A 25 14.74 17.50 18.50
C GLU A 25 13.30 17.22 18.02
N LEU A 26 12.84 15.97 18.13
CA LEU A 26 11.52 15.56 17.65
C LEU A 26 10.37 16.01 18.56
N ILE A 27 10.56 15.94 19.89
CA ILE A 27 9.55 16.29 20.88
C ILE A 27 8.96 17.69 20.63
N PRO A 28 9.76 18.78 20.55
CA PRO A 28 9.20 20.11 20.32
C PRO A 28 8.53 20.21 18.94
N LEU A 29 9.04 19.52 17.92
CA LEU A 29 8.43 19.50 16.60
C LEU A 29 7.05 18.85 16.61
N MET A 30 6.88 17.72 17.31
CA MET A 30 5.59 17.05 17.46
C MET A 30 4.60 17.88 18.26
N GLN A 31 5.05 18.57 19.31
CA GLN A 31 4.21 19.49 20.08
C GLN A 31 3.75 20.70 19.24
N GLU A 32 4.60 21.20 18.33
CA GLU A 32 4.24 22.31 17.44
C GLU A 32 3.32 21.85 16.29
N ARG A 33 3.61 20.69 15.68
CA ARG A 33 3.02 20.30 14.38
C ARG A 33 1.92 19.27 14.47
N PHE A 34 1.89 18.44 15.50
CA PHE A 34 0.87 17.41 15.67
C PHE A 34 0.59 17.11 17.16
N PRO A 35 0.22 18.13 17.96
CA PRO A 35 -0.02 17.96 19.39
C PRO A 35 -1.18 17.00 19.70
N GLU A 36 -2.13 16.84 18.77
CA GLU A 36 -3.31 15.97 18.95
C GLU A 36 -2.96 14.48 19.08
N LEU A 37 -1.76 14.07 18.64
CA LEU A 37 -1.29 12.69 18.82
C LEU A 37 -0.96 12.39 20.29
N GLY A 38 -0.65 13.42 21.09
CA GLY A 38 -0.49 13.29 22.54
C GLY A 38 0.70 12.45 23.00
N LEU A 39 1.78 12.39 22.21
CA LEU A 39 2.98 11.61 22.54
C LEU A 39 3.64 12.08 23.85
N LEU A 40 4.00 11.12 24.70
CA LEU A 40 4.76 11.31 25.93
C LEU A 40 6.25 11.01 25.69
N ARG A 41 7.13 11.41 26.61
CA ARG A 41 8.59 11.25 26.43
C ARG A 41 9.00 9.78 26.30
N GLU A 42 8.28 8.90 26.99
CA GLU A 42 8.45 7.44 26.95
C GLU A 42 8.07 6.80 25.60
N ASP A 43 7.33 7.49 24.74
CA ASP A 43 6.98 6.99 23.40
C ASP A 43 8.14 7.17 22.38
N TYR A 44 9.16 7.94 22.74
CA TYR A 44 10.33 8.20 21.90
C TYR A 44 11.43 7.20 22.23
N ILE A 45 11.66 6.27 21.31
CA ILE A 45 12.69 5.24 21.46
C ILE A 45 13.83 5.55 20.50
N GLU A 46 14.94 6.04 21.04
CA GLU A 46 16.16 6.25 20.26
C GLU A 46 16.86 4.92 20.00
N MET A 47 17.24 4.70 18.74
CA MET A 47 17.95 3.50 18.31
C MET A 47 18.73 3.81 17.03
N THR A 48 19.72 2.98 16.72
CA THR A 48 20.42 3.06 15.44
C THR A 48 19.48 2.75 14.28
N TRP A 49 19.88 3.14 13.07
CA TRP A 49 19.08 2.86 11.88
C TRP A 49 18.80 1.36 11.69
N ILE A 50 19.79 0.49 11.94
CA ILE A 50 19.61 -0.96 11.76
C ILE A 50 18.68 -1.56 12.83
N GLU A 51 18.76 -1.08 14.08
CA GLU A 51 17.82 -1.48 15.13
C GLU A 51 16.39 -1.02 14.81
N SER A 52 16.21 0.14 14.16
CA SER A 52 14.89 0.56 13.70
C SER A 52 14.29 -0.42 12.69
N ILE A 53 15.11 -1.02 11.81
CA ILE A 53 14.63 -2.06 10.88
C ILE A 53 14.14 -3.29 11.66
N LEU A 54 14.86 -3.71 12.71
CA LEU A 54 14.43 -4.82 13.57
C LEU A 54 13.12 -4.48 14.30
N PHE A 55 13.01 -3.28 14.85
CA PHE A 55 11.81 -2.78 15.53
C PHE A 55 10.57 -2.83 14.62
N TRP A 56 10.67 -2.31 13.39
CA TRP A 56 9.57 -2.31 12.42
C TRP A 56 9.11 -3.71 11.99
N ASN A 57 10.00 -4.71 12.08
CA ASN A 57 9.70 -6.09 11.74
C ASN A 57 9.30 -6.94 12.96
N GLN A 58 9.11 -6.32 14.14
CA GLN A 58 8.81 -6.98 15.41
C GLN A 58 9.91 -7.97 15.84
N LEU A 59 11.16 -7.65 15.53
CA LEU A 59 12.36 -8.43 15.81
C LEU A 59 13.29 -7.71 16.80
N SER A 60 12.76 -6.83 17.65
CA SER A 60 13.56 -5.99 18.55
C SER A 60 14.42 -6.77 19.55
N ASN A 61 14.11 -8.04 19.79
CA ASN A 61 14.86 -8.93 20.69
C ASN A 61 15.97 -9.71 19.96
N GLU A 62 16.06 -9.60 18.64
CA GLU A 62 17.02 -10.31 17.82
C GLU A 62 18.26 -9.45 17.55
N THR A 63 19.36 -10.09 17.17
CA THR A 63 20.55 -9.39 16.66
C THR A 63 20.42 -9.11 15.16
N SER A 64 21.17 -8.15 14.64
CA SER A 64 21.06 -7.73 13.22
C SER A 64 21.36 -8.86 12.21
N GLU A 65 22.08 -9.89 12.63
CA GLU A 65 22.38 -11.10 11.86
C GLU A 65 21.12 -11.85 11.43
N ILE A 66 20.00 -11.69 12.13
CA ILE A 66 18.72 -12.29 11.74
C ILE A 66 18.27 -11.82 10.35
N LEU A 67 18.69 -10.63 9.91
CA LEU A 67 18.39 -10.10 8.59
C LEU A 67 19.11 -10.84 7.45
N LEU A 68 20.13 -11.65 7.78
CA LEU A 68 20.81 -12.55 6.84
C LEU A 68 20.09 -13.89 6.69
N ASP A 69 19.21 -14.24 7.64
CA ASP A 69 18.49 -15.50 7.64
C ASP A 69 17.27 -15.47 6.73
N ARG A 70 17.34 -16.23 5.64
CA ARG A 70 16.23 -16.41 4.68
C ARG A 70 15.22 -17.49 5.11
N SER A 71 15.55 -18.26 6.14
CA SER A 71 14.72 -19.32 6.71
C SER A 71 13.79 -18.82 7.81
N ASN A 72 14.16 -17.70 8.47
CA ASN A 72 13.28 -16.94 9.35
C ASN A 72 12.20 -16.21 8.54
N ARG A 73 11.33 -16.98 7.91
CA ARG A 73 10.02 -16.50 7.50
C ARG A 73 9.28 -16.30 8.81
N ASN A 74 9.14 -15.04 9.25
CA ASN A 74 8.25 -14.68 10.34
C ASN A 74 7.02 -15.58 10.29
N SER A 75 6.80 -16.39 11.33
CA SER A 75 5.75 -17.42 11.44
C SER A 75 4.32 -16.86 11.33
N LEU A 76 4.20 -15.55 11.09
CA LEU A 76 2.97 -14.82 10.80
C LEU A 76 2.45 -14.99 9.37
N VAL A 77 3.22 -15.63 8.46
CA VAL A 77 2.80 -15.79 7.05
C VAL A 77 3.07 -17.21 6.55
N PRO A 78 2.00 -18.02 6.52
CA PRO A 78 1.43 -18.37 5.24
C PRO A 78 -0.04 -17.98 5.29
N LEU A 79 -0.30 -16.68 5.20
CA LEU A 79 -1.67 -16.20 5.12
C LEU A 79 -1.93 -15.75 3.70
N SER A 80 -2.94 -16.37 3.08
CA SER A 80 -3.51 -15.86 1.85
C SER A 80 -4.01 -14.43 2.07
N TYR A 81 -3.81 -13.58 1.07
CA TYR A 81 -4.20 -12.19 1.17
C TYR A 81 -4.75 -11.64 -0.14
N LYS A 82 -5.53 -10.57 -0.02
CA LYS A 82 -5.90 -9.69 -1.13
C LYS A 82 -5.46 -8.28 -0.76
N SER A 83 -4.73 -7.66 -1.66
CA SER A 83 -4.26 -6.28 -1.51
C SER A 83 -4.81 -5.36 -2.59
N LYS A 84 -4.97 -4.08 -2.26
CA LYS A 84 -5.25 -2.97 -3.17
C LYS A 84 -4.53 -1.72 -2.71
N SER A 85 -4.40 -0.73 -3.60
CA SER A 85 -3.81 0.56 -3.24
C SER A 85 -4.51 1.74 -3.89
N ASP A 86 -4.40 2.89 -3.21
CA ASP A 86 -4.84 4.18 -3.68
C ASP A 86 -3.82 5.26 -3.30
N TYR A 87 -3.97 6.41 -3.95
CA TYR A 87 -3.25 7.63 -3.60
C TYR A 87 -4.24 8.73 -3.29
N VAL A 88 -4.00 9.49 -2.22
CA VAL A 88 -4.83 10.62 -1.81
C VAL A 88 -4.11 11.93 -2.12
N ARG A 89 -4.85 12.87 -2.72
CA ARG A 89 -4.34 14.19 -3.14
C ARG A 89 -5.02 15.38 -2.45
N LYS A 90 -6.08 15.12 -1.70
CA LYS A 90 -6.82 16.09 -0.89
C LYS A 90 -7.22 15.41 0.42
N PRO A 91 -7.23 16.11 1.57
CA PRO A 91 -7.65 15.50 2.83
C PRO A 91 -9.02 14.83 2.70
N MET A 92 -9.15 13.61 3.22
CA MET A 92 -10.41 12.90 3.23
C MET A 92 -11.36 13.54 4.26
N PRO A 93 -12.64 13.72 3.95
CA PRO A 93 -13.61 14.19 4.95
C PRO A 93 -13.82 13.12 6.02
N GLU A 94 -14.23 13.52 7.22
CA GLU A 94 -14.43 12.61 8.34
C GLU A 94 -15.39 11.46 8.01
N ILE A 95 -16.45 11.73 7.24
CA ILE A 95 -17.41 10.71 6.79
C ILE A 95 -16.73 9.56 6.02
N ALA A 96 -15.66 9.85 5.28
CA ALA A 96 -14.87 8.83 4.58
C ALA A 96 -14.25 7.86 5.59
N LEU A 97 -13.65 8.39 6.66
CA LEU A 97 -13.01 7.63 7.73
C LEU A 97 -14.03 6.84 8.57
N GLN A 98 -15.18 7.44 8.90
CA GLN A 98 -16.27 6.75 9.61
C GLN A 98 -16.80 5.55 8.80
N GLY A 99 -17.01 5.72 7.49
CA GLY A 99 -17.44 4.62 6.64
C GLY A 99 -16.33 3.59 6.34
N LEU A 100 -15.06 3.96 6.44
CA LEU A 100 -13.93 3.02 6.45
C LEU A 100 -13.96 2.18 7.74
N TRP A 101 -14.03 2.85 8.89
CA TRP A 101 -14.06 2.23 10.22
C TRP A 101 -15.17 1.16 10.33
N SER A 102 -16.41 1.54 9.99
CA SER A 102 -17.55 0.62 9.98
C SER A 102 -17.38 -0.60 9.08
N ARG A 103 -16.56 -0.52 8.01
CA ARG A 103 -16.27 -1.66 7.13
C ARG A 103 -15.19 -2.57 7.69
N LEU A 104 -14.19 -2.01 8.39
CA LEU A 104 -13.16 -2.77 9.09
C LEU A 104 -13.74 -3.62 10.21
N LEU A 105 -14.80 -3.13 10.88
CA LEU A 105 -15.51 -3.89 11.91
C LEU A 105 -16.32 -5.09 11.39
N LYS A 106 -16.58 -5.17 10.07
CA LYS A 106 -17.37 -6.25 9.44
C LYS A 106 -16.55 -7.47 9.04
N VAL A 107 -15.25 -7.46 9.31
CA VAL A 107 -14.35 -8.58 9.03
C VAL A 107 -14.62 -9.68 10.07
N ASN A 108 -14.59 -10.96 9.69
CA ASN A 108 -14.84 -12.05 10.64
C ASN A 108 -13.61 -12.29 11.55
N GLU A 109 -13.71 -13.25 12.48
CA GLU A 109 -12.61 -13.58 13.41
C GLU A 109 -11.47 -14.36 12.75
N THR A 110 -11.73 -15.04 11.62
CA THR A 110 -10.73 -15.83 10.89
C THR A 110 -9.93 -15.01 9.87
N SER A 111 -10.09 -13.68 9.88
CA SER A 111 -9.34 -12.78 9.02
C SER A 111 -9.01 -11.46 9.70
N THR A 112 -7.99 -10.78 9.17
CA THR A 112 -7.55 -9.46 9.63
C THR A 112 -7.50 -8.50 8.46
N ALA A 113 -8.22 -7.38 8.56
CA ALA A 113 -8.07 -6.27 7.63
C ALA A 113 -7.10 -5.23 8.19
N ILE A 114 -6.18 -4.80 7.34
CA ILE A 114 -5.12 -3.85 7.68
C ILE A 114 -5.15 -2.74 6.64
N VAL A 115 -5.17 -1.48 7.09
CA VAL A 115 -5.09 -0.32 6.21
C VAL A 115 -3.88 0.50 6.61
N ASN A 116 -2.86 0.46 5.75
CA ASN A 116 -1.64 1.22 5.95
C ASN A 116 -1.75 2.57 5.24
N ILE A 117 -1.57 3.66 5.98
CA ILE A 117 -1.52 5.02 5.44
C ILE A 117 -0.07 5.50 5.51
N ILE A 118 0.54 5.72 4.35
CA ILE A 118 1.98 6.01 4.23
C ILE A 118 2.12 7.43 3.70
N SER A 119 2.69 8.33 4.50
CA SER A 119 2.87 9.75 4.18
C SER A 119 3.76 9.96 2.94
N TYR A 120 3.39 10.95 2.13
CA TYR A 120 4.14 11.44 0.98
C TYR A 120 4.48 12.92 1.21
N GLY A 121 5.21 13.54 0.28
CA GLY A 121 5.80 14.87 0.42
C GLY A 121 7.32 14.80 0.51
N GLY A 122 7.94 15.86 1.05
CA GLY A 122 9.40 15.95 1.18
C GLY A 122 10.11 15.63 -0.13
N LYS A 123 11.07 14.71 -0.11
CA LYS A 123 11.84 14.33 -1.30
C LYS A 123 10.98 13.82 -2.45
N MET A 124 9.82 13.21 -2.17
CA MET A 124 8.92 12.71 -3.21
C MET A 124 8.25 13.83 -4.02
N ASP A 125 8.18 15.05 -3.49
CA ASP A 125 7.63 16.22 -4.19
C ASP A 125 8.66 16.92 -5.07
N GLU A 126 9.95 16.74 -4.80
CA GLU A 126 11.06 17.30 -5.58
C GLU A 126 11.34 16.51 -6.86
N ILE A 127 11.06 15.21 -6.87
CA ILE A 127 11.36 14.32 -7.99
C ILE A 127 10.27 14.49 -9.08
N PRO A 128 10.61 14.83 -10.34
CA PRO A 128 9.64 14.92 -11.43
C PRO A 128 8.87 13.61 -11.64
N GLU A 129 7.58 13.69 -11.98
CA GLU A 129 6.76 12.49 -12.26
C GLU A 129 7.33 11.63 -13.41
N THR A 130 8.13 12.22 -14.30
CA THR A 130 8.72 11.57 -15.49
C THR A 130 10.15 11.06 -15.28
N GLU A 131 10.77 11.33 -14.12
CA GLU A 131 12.16 10.96 -13.82
C GLU A 131 12.35 9.43 -13.89
N THR A 132 11.39 8.69 -13.33
CA THR A 132 11.37 7.23 -13.34
C THR A 132 9.99 6.74 -13.76
N PRO A 133 9.81 5.43 -14.07
CA PRO A 133 8.49 4.88 -14.37
C PRO A 133 7.44 5.15 -13.29
N PHE A 134 7.84 5.30 -12.03
CA PHE A 134 6.96 5.56 -10.89
C PHE A 134 6.53 7.04 -10.83
N PRO A 135 5.24 7.35 -11.10
CA PRO A 135 4.78 8.71 -11.38
C PRO A 135 4.13 9.41 -10.18
N HIS A 136 4.00 8.74 -9.04
CA HIS A 136 3.21 9.24 -7.91
C HIS A 136 4.09 10.13 -7.02
N ARG A 137 4.29 11.37 -7.47
CA ARG A 137 5.19 12.37 -6.87
C ARG A 137 4.39 13.56 -6.31
N LYS A 138 4.82 14.78 -6.62
CA LYS A 138 4.25 16.06 -6.18
C LYS A 138 2.73 16.11 -6.13
N GLY A 139 2.23 16.61 -5.00
CA GLY A 139 0.79 16.78 -4.71
C GLY A 139 0.08 15.48 -4.34
N THR A 140 0.82 14.45 -3.96
CA THR A 140 0.33 13.25 -3.29
C THR A 140 0.50 13.44 -1.79
N LEU A 141 -0.57 13.36 -1.01
CA LEU A 141 -0.51 13.52 0.45
C LEU A 141 -0.05 12.22 1.12
N TYR A 142 -0.62 11.09 0.68
CA TYR A 142 -0.27 9.77 1.18
C TYR A 142 -0.75 8.67 0.24
N LYS A 143 -0.11 7.51 0.34
CA LYS A 143 -0.55 6.24 -0.27
C LYS A 143 -1.34 5.45 0.76
N ILE A 144 -2.43 4.82 0.33
CA ILE A 144 -3.17 3.85 1.13
C ILE A 144 -2.90 2.45 0.57
N ASN A 145 -2.61 1.50 1.44
CA ASN A 145 -2.55 0.08 1.12
C ASN A 145 -3.57 -0.67 1.97
N TYR A 146 -4.55 -1.27 1.30
CA TYR A 146 -5.60 -2.08 1.92
C TYR A 146 -5.20 -3.54 1.81
N ASN A 147 -5.21 -4.25 2.93
CA ASN A 147 -5.01 -5.69 2.96
C ASN A 147 -6.15 -6.35 3.71
N ILE A 148 -6.55 -7.51 3.23
CA ILE A 148 -7.26 -8.49 4.04
C ILE A 148 -6.47 -9.80 3.94
N VAL A 149 -6.20 -10.37 5.10
CA VAL A 149 -5.32 -11.52 5.30
C VAL A 149 -6.14 -12.58 6.04
N TRP A 150 -6.05 -13.84 5.62
CA TRP A 150 -6.84 -14.93 6.19
C TRP A 150 -6.06 -16.24 6.24
N GLN A 151 -6.51 -17.12 7.14
CA GLN A 151 -5.92 -18.45 7.36
C GLN A 151 -6.06 -19.35 6.13
N GLU A 152 -5.05 -20.17 5.83
CA GLU A 152 -5.04 -21.00 4.61
C GLU A 152 -6.21 -21.98 4.52
N GLU A 153 -6.74 -22.46 5.64
CA GLU A 153 -7.90 -23.34 5.71
C GLU A 153 -9.16 -22.69 5.09
N GLU A 154 -9.22 -21.35 5.09
CA GLU A 154 -10.31 -20.56 4.53
C GLU A 154 -10.14 -20.33 3.01
N ASN A 155 -9.08 -20.86 2.39
CA ASN A 155 -8.88 -20.83 0.94
C ASN A 155 -9.94 -21.63 0.16
N SER A 156 -10.78 -22.41 0.84
CA SER A 156 -11.96 -23.02 0.24
C SER A 156 -13.01 -21.98 -0.20
N ASN A 157 -13.02 -20.77 0.41
CA ASN A 157 -13.92 -19.68 0.05
C ASN A 157 -13.23 -18.31 0.03
N PRO A 158 -12.27 -18.08 -0.89
CA PRO A 158 -11.51 -16.83 -0.94
C PRO A 158 -12.34 -15.66 -1.49
N GLN A 159 -13.46 -15.96 -2.18
CA GLN A 159 -14.31 -14.96 -2.83
C GLN A 159 -14.96 -14.01 -1.84
N ARG A 160 -15.25 -14.46 -0.60
CA ARG A 160 -15.81 -13.58 0.43
C ARG A 160 -14.86 -12.42 0.77
N TYR A 161 -13.56 -12.70 0.90
CA TYR A 161 -12.55 -11.71 1.24
C TYR A 161 -12.25 -10.78 0.06
N ILE A 162 -12.19 -11.35 -1.15
CA ILE A 162 -12.02 -10.59 -2.39
C ILE A 162 -13.22 -9.64 -2.60
N SER A 163 -14.45 -10.12 -2.38
CA SER A 163 -15.67 -9.32 -2.48
C SER A 163 -15.73 -8.21 -1.43
N TRP A 164 -15.35 -8.52 -0.19
CA TRP A 164 -15.21 -7.52 0.88
C TRP A 164 -14.22 -6.42 0.48
N MET A 165 -13.04 -6.80 -0.03
CA MET A 165 -12.02 -5.84 -0.47
C MET A 165 -12.51 -4.99 -1.64
N ARG A 166 -13.23 -5.57 -2.61
CA ARG A 166 -13.84 -4.83 -3.72
C ARG A 166 -14.88 -3.83 -3.21
N THR A 167 -15.69 -4.21 -2.21
CA THR A 167 -16.69 -3.33 -1.60
C THR A 167 -16.03 -2.15 -0.87
N LEU A 168 -14.98 -2.43 -0.09
CA LEU A 168 -14.19 -1.38 0.56
C LEU A 168 -13.55 -0.43 -0.47
N TYR A 169 -12.90 -0.99 -1.49
CA TYR A 169 -12.23 -0.22 -2.53
C TYR A 169 -13.21 0.64 -3.35
N SER A 170 -14.38 0.12 -3.67
CA SER A 170 -15.44 0.91 -4.31
C SER A 170 -15.89 2.07 -3.44
N TYR A 171 -16.08 1.85 -2.14
CA TYR A 171 -16.43 2.90 -1.18
C TYR A 171 -15.37 4.01 -1.10
N MET A 172 -14.07 3.65 -1.10
CA MET A 172 -12.99 4.65 -1.04
C MET A 172 -12.84 5.48 -2.33
N GLY A 173 -13.37 5.00 -3.45
CA GLY A 173 -13.17 5.58 -4.79
C GLY A 173 -13.43 7.10 -4.93
N PRO A 174 -14.51 7.66 -4.36
CA PRO A 174 -14.77 9.10 -4.43
C PRO A 174 -13.77 9.98 -3.67
N PHE A 175 -13.03 9.42 -2.71
CA PHE A 175 -12.17 10.17 -1.77
C PHE A 175 -10.68 10.14 -2.15
N VAL A 176 -10.32 9.38 -3.19
CA VAL A 176 -8.94 9.15 -3.63
C VAL A 176 -8.68 9.81 -4.98
N SER A 177 -7.46 9.66 -5.50
CA SER A 177 -7.11 10.13 -6.84
C SER A 177 -8.08 9.64 -7.92
N LYS A 178 -8.31 10.47 -8.94
CA LYS A 178 -9.20 10.18 -10.05
C LYS A 178 -8.60 10.67 -11.37
N SER A 179 -8.99 10.03 -12.46
CA SER A 179 -8.57 10.36 -13.83
C SER A 179 -7.04 10.43 -14.04
N PRO A 180 -6.30 9.32 -13.83
CA PRO A 180 -6.76 7.99 -13.43
C PRO A 180 -6.82 7.81 -11.90
N ARG A 181 -7.60 6.83 -11.44
CA ARG A 181 -7.47 6.32 -10.06
C ARG A 181 -6.17 5.54 -9.95
N ALA A 182 -5.18 6.15 -9.29
CA ALA A 182 -3.80 5.68 -9.25
C ALA A 182 -3.64 4.43 -8.37
N ALA A 183 -2.71 3.56 -8.76
CA ALA A 183 -2.36 2.33 -8.05
C ALA A 183 -0.84 2.13 -8.06
N TYR A 184 -0.32 1.32 -7.13
CA TYR A 184 1.11 0.99 -7.07
C TYR A 184 1.40 -0.38 -7.67
N VAL A 185 2.32 -0.44 -8.64
CA VAL A 185 2.61 -1.68 -9.40
C VAL A 185 3.11 -2.85 -8.54
N ASN A 186 3.84 -2.57 -7.44
CA ASN A 186 4.30 -3.64 -6.54
C ASN A 186 3.19 -4.22 -5.65
N TYR A 187 2.00 -3.62 -5.66
CA TYR A 187 0.78 -4.20 -5.10
C TYR A 187 -0.15 -4.59 -6.25
N ARG A 188 0.29 -5.57 -7.06
CA ARG A 188 -0.40 -5.97 -8.29
C ARG A 188 -1.86 -6.32 -8.03
N ASP A 189 -2.76 -5.71 -8.80
CA ASP A 189 -4.19 -5.90 -8.70
C ASP A 189 -4.79 -6.19 -10.08
N LEU A 190 -5.11 -7.47 -10.34
CA LEU A 190 -5.73 -7.87 -11.62
C LEU A 190 -7.16 -7.32 -11.78
N ASP A 191 -7.81 -6.84 -10.71
CA ASP A 191 -9.16 -6.27 -10.79
C ASP A 191 -9.19 -4.92 -11.53
N ILE A 192 -8.06 -4.23 -11.70
CA ILE A 192 -8.01 -2.95 -12.41
C ILE A 192 -7.83 -3.11 -13.93
N GLY A 193 -7.72 -4.35 -14.40
CA GLY A 193 -7.56 -4.73 -15.80
C GLY A 193 -6.43 -5.74 -15.99
N ARG A 194 -6.56 -6.61 -17.00
CA ARG A 194 -5.56 -7.61 -17.37
C ARG A 194 -5.40 -7.70 -18.89
N ASN A 195 -4.26 -8.21 -19.29
CA ASN A 195 -3.99 -8.67 -20.64
C ASN A 195 -4.79 -9.94 -20.93
N ASN A 196 -5.02 -10.18 -22.23
CA ASN A 196 -5.68 -11.39 -22.72
C ASN A 196 -4.81 -12.62 -22.49
N ASP A 197 -5.46 -13.76 -22.22
CA ASP A 197 -4.78 -15.02 -21.91
C ASP A 197 -4.02 -15.59 -23.12
N ASP A 198 -4.41 -15.22 -24.34
CA ASP A 198 -3.70 -15.55 -25.58
C ASP A 198 -2.41 -14.73 -25.80
N GLY A 199 -2.13 -13.77 -24.90
CA GLY A 199 -0.96 -12.90 -24.95
C GLY A 199 -1.05 -11.74 -25.94
N LYS A 200 -2.14 -11.61 -26.73
CA LYS A 200 -2.35 -10.52 -27.68
C LYS A 200 -3.21 -9.44 -27.06
N THR A 201 -2.58 -8.44 -26.45
CA THR A 201 -3.30 -7.31 -25.83
C THR A 201 -3.01 -6.01 -26.54
N SER A 202 -4.07 -5.28 -26.92
CA SER A 202 -3.92 -3.97 -27.56
C SER A 202 -3.40 -2.92 -26.57
N TYR A 203 -2.68 -1.92 -27.09
CA TYR A 203 -2.29 -0.73 -26.33
C TYR A 203 -3.49 -0.06 -25.64
N LYS A 204 -4.65 0.02 -26.31
CA LYS A 204 -5.88 0.62 -25.77
C LYS A 204 -6.37 -0.12 -24.52
N GLN A 205 -6.40 -1.45 -24.57
CA GLN A 205 -6.80 -2.28 -23.43
C GLN A 205 -5.80 -2.17 -22.28
N ALA A 206 -4.51 -2.29 -22.58
CA ALA A 206 -3.47 -2.20 -21.55
C ALA A 206 -3.39 -0.81 -20.90
N SER A 207 -3.72 0.25 -21.64
CA SER A 207 -3.76 1.62 -21.10
C SER A 207 -4.74 1.79 -19.93
N VAL A 208 -5.80 0.97 -19.84
CA VAL A 208 -6.79 1.05 -18.75
C VAL A 208 -6.13 0.82 -17.39
N TRP A 209 -5.29 -0.21 -17.26
CA TRP A 209 -4.53 -0.48 -16.04
C TRP A 209 -3.17 0.22 -16.02
N GLY A 210 -2.52 0.34 -17.18
CA GLY A 210 -1.19 0.94 -17.33
C GLY A 210 -1.13 2.39 -16.87
N ARG A 211 -2.16 3.18 -17.18
CA ARG A 211 -2.26 4.58 -16.72
C ARG A 211 -2.50 4.68 -15.22
N LYS A 212 -3.12 3.68 -14.58
CA LYS A 212 -3.29 3.67 -13.11
C LYS A 212 -1.94 3.49 -12.41
N TYR A 213 -1.09 2.61 -12.92
CA TYR A 213 0.24 2.38 -12.36
C TYR A 213 1.25 3.47 -12.72
N PHE A 214 1.27 3.90 -13.99
CA PHE A 214 2.36 4.68 -14.57
C PHE A 214 1.96 6.06 -15.08
N LYS A 215 0.68 6.45 -14.98
CA LYS A 215 0.15 7.71 -15.53
C LYS A 215 0.67 7.98 -16.95
N ASN A 216 1.26 9.15 -17.19
CA ASN A 216 1.78 9.57 -18.48
C ASN A 216 3.03 8.77 -18.91
N ASN A 217 3.74 8.15 -17.97
CA ASN A 217 4.94 7.36 -18.28
C ASN A 217 4.62 6.05 -19.02
N PHE A 218 3.37 5.61 -19.04
CA PHE A 218 2.97 4.39 -19.75
C PHE A 218 3.34 4.40 -21.24
N ASP A 219 3.27 5.55 -21.90
CA ASP A 219 3.62 5.67 -23.33
C ASP A 219 5.09 5.37 -23.59
N ARG A 220 5.96 6.00 -22.78
CA ARG A 220 7.41 5.80 -22.86
C ARG A 220 7.77 4.34 -22.55
N LEU A 221 7.05 3.73 -21.60
CA LEU A 221 7.22 2.31 -21.25
C LEU A 221 6.85 1.38 -22.41
N VAL A 222 5.72 1.61 -23.08
CA VAL A 222 5.32 0.85 -24.27
C VAL A 222 6.33 1.03 -25.39
N TYR A 223 6.82 2.24 -25.62
CA TYR A 223 7.86 2.51 -26.61
C TYR A 223 9.14 1.69 -26.34
N VAL A 224 9.64 1.73 -25.11
CA VAL A 224 10.84 0.97 -24.71
C VAL A 224 10.60 -0.53 -24.86
N LYS A 225 9.46 -1.06 -24.38
CA LYS A 225 9.08 -2.47 -24.53
C LYS A 225 9.10 -2.91 -25.99
N THR A 226 8.54 -2.08 -26.88
CA THR A 226 8.50 -2.36 -28.33
C THR A 226 9.90 -2.47 -28.94
N LYS A 227 10.88 -1.70 -28.43
CA LYS A 227 12.25 -1.71 -28.93
C LYS A 227 13.06 -2.90 -28.41
N ILE A 228 12.90 -3.26 -27.14
CA ILE A 228 13.75 -4.26 -26.48
C ILE A 228 13.18 -5.67 -26.52
N ASP A 229 11.85 -5.81 -26.66
CA ASP A 229 11.16 -7.10 -26.68
C ASP A 229 9.92 -7.03 -27.60
N PRO A 230 10.14 -6.91 -28.93
CA PRO A 230 9.07 -6.78 -29.92
C PRO A 230 8.19 -8.03 -30.03
N GLU A 231 8.75 -9.21 -29.77
CA GLU A 231 8.02 -10.49 -29.79
C GLU A 231 7.20 -10.74 -28.51
N ASN A 232 7.32 -9.83 -27.53
CA ASN A 232 6.67 -9.92 -26.23
C ASN A 232 6.99 -11.21 -25.47
N PHE A 233 8.25 -11.64 -25.51
CA PHE A 233 8.72 -12.85 -24.82
C PHE A 233 8.54 -12.72 -23.30
N PHE A 234 8.94 -11.58 -22.71
CA PHE A 234 8.77 -11.32 -21.29
C PHE A 234 7.38 -10.77 -21.00
N LYS A 235 6.43 -11.67 -20.72
CA LYS A 235 5.02 -11.32 -20.49
C LYS A 235 4.40 -12.02 -19.28
N HIS A 236 3.37 -11.36 -18.75
CA HIS A 236 2.42 -11.84 -17.74
C HIS A 236 1.10 -11.06 -17.87
N GLU A 237 0.12 -11.32 -17.02
CA GLU A 237 -1.28 -10.83 -17.09
C GLU A 237 -1.42 -9.29 -17.00
N GLN A 238 -0.37 -8.56 -16.64
CA GLN A 238 -0.31 -7.09 -16.57
C GLN A 238 1.06 -6.59 -17.05
N SER A 239 1.70 -7.32 -17.96
CA SER A 239 2.94 -6.88 -18.59
C SER A 239 2.65 -5.76 -19.58
N ILE A 240 3.55 -4.79 -19.70
CA ILE A 240 3.44 -3.75 -20.72
C ILE A 240 3.52 -4.45 -22.09
N PRO A 241 2.50 -4.30 -22.97
CA PRO A 241 2.59 -4.90 -24.30
C PRO A 241 3.50 -4.05 -25.21
N PRO A 242 4.19 -4.66 -26.19
CA PRO A 242 4.73 -3.89 -27.29
C PRO A 242 3.59 -3.27 -28.10
N ARG A 243 3.89 -2.20 -28.82
CA ARG A 243 2.96 -1.62 -29.78
C ARG A 243 2.99 -2.50 -31.03
N PHE A 244 2.01 -3.37 -31.18
CA PHE A 244 1.79 -4.09 -32.43
C PHE A 244 1.61 -3.07 -33.56
N HIS A 245 2.28 -3.31 -34.70
CA HIS A 245 2.02 -2.60 -35.94
C HIS A 245 0.67 -3.04 -36.53
#